data_AF-A0A3D0NNH9-F1
#
_entry.id   AF-A0A3D0NNH9-F1
#
_cell.length_a   1.000
_cell.length_b   1.000
_cell.length_c   1.000
_cell.angle_alpha   90.00
_cell.angle_beta   90.00
_cell.angle_gamma   90.00
#
_symmetry.space_group_name_H-M   'P 1'
#
loop_
_entity.id
_entity.type
_entity.pdbx_description
1 polymer ?
#
loop_
_entity_poly.entity_id
_entity_poly.type
_entity_poly.pdbx_seq_one_letter_code
_entity_poly.pdbx_strand_id
1 'polypeptide(L)'
;AAVIAGVITLVAVQVPSGRGPDATPLTVTASPVPAGSPIQDFDAAVRSTFDQVQAAVSASLSMTEVPPNLTPALTGQASEVASMQSGGCLRVLPLDSSPHPDCATGDPNSPVTVALVGDSQSAMFNPAFEALTEERGWRLLRLAKVACPIVDLPSATHFNAMAEAFSRCAHWRAGIMDRLRAERPALVVVSSARGYGNDGLGIWGQAGFDHFDTGWVGGLGRFTAEMRALGSQVLVVGPTPG
;
A
#
# COMPACT_ATOMS: atom_id res chain seq x y z
N ALA A 1 -31.43 -47.51 4.21
CA ALA A 1 -31.08 -46.12 4.54
C ALA A 1 -29.65 -46.12 5.06
N ALA A 2 -28.70 -45.55 4.32
CA ALA A 2 -27.30 -45.45 4.75
C ALA A 2 -27.06 -44.02 5.24
N VAL A 3 -26.70 -43.87 6.51
CA VAL A 3 -26.35 -42.59 7.12
C VAL A 3 -24.85 -42.38 6.89
N ILE A 4 -24.50 -41.40 6.07
CA ILE A 4 -23.11 -40.95 5.91
C ILE A 4 -22.81 -39.99 7.05
N ALA A 5 -21.99 -40.43 8.01
CA ALA A 5 -21.44 -39.55 9.04
C ALA A 5 -20.24 -38.81 8.45
N GLY A 6 -20.43 -37.54 8.08
CA GLY A 6 -19.34 -36.66 7.67
C GLY A 6 -18.50 -36.26 8.89
N VAL A 7 -17.29 -36.80 9.01
CA VAL A 7 -16.31 -36.32 9.99
C VAL A 7 -15.77 -35.00 9.47
N ILE A 8 -16.19 -33.90 10.09
CA ILE A 8 -15.56 -32.59 9.90
C ILE A 8 -14.26 -32.62 10.69
N THR A 9 -13.13 -32.81 10.00
CA THR A 9 -11.81 -32.62 10.60
C THR A 9 -11.60 -31.12 10.81
N LEU A 10 -11.71 -30.65 12.05
CA LEU A 10 -11.21 -29.34 12.45
C LEU A 10 -9.69 -29.35 12.21
N VAL A 11 -9.25 -28.75 11.10
CA VAL A 11 -7.85 -28.42 10.90
C VAL A 11 -7.53 -27.39 11.97
N ALA A 12 -6.84 -27.81 13.03
CA ALA A 12 -6.26 -26.89 14.00
C ALA A 12 -5.19 -26.07 13.27
N VAL A 13 -5.58 -24.89 12.79
CA VAL A 13 -4.65 -23.93 12.20
C VAL A 13 -3.68 -23.56 13.31
N GLN A 14 -2.42 -23.99 13.20
CA GLN A 14 -1.39 -23.62 14.17
C GLN A 14 -1.30 -22.10 14.18
N VAL A 15 -1.44 -21.51 15.37
CA VAL A 15 -1.27 -20.07 15.54
C VAL A 15 0.16 -19.72 15.11
N PRO A 16 0.36 -18.81 14.13
CA PRO A 16 1.69 -18.43 13.68
C PRO A 16 2.46 -17.86 14.87
N SER A 17 3.46 -18.60 15.34
CA SER A 17 4.31 -18.22 16.45
C SER A 17 5.75 -18.56 16.12
N GLY A 18 6.65 -17.63 16.46
CA GLY A 18 8.08 -17.89 16.39
C GLY A 18 8.48 -19.02 17.32
N ARG A 19 9.42 -19.87 16.89
CA ARG A 19 9.96 -20.99 17.69
C ARG A 19 11.42 -20.77 18.14
N GLY A 20 12.01 -19.64 17.74
CA GLY A 20 13.37 -19.28 18.09
C GLY A 20 13.49 -18.61 19.46
N PRO A 21 14.70 -18.18 19.84
CA PRO A 21 14.91 -17.35 21.01
C PRO A 21 14.33 -15.94 20.82
N ASP A 22 14.08 -15.25 21.93
CA ASP A 22 13.73 -13.82 21.90
C ASP A 22 14.81 -13.01 21.20
N ALA A 23 14.40 -12.10 20.32
CA ALA A 23 15.29 -11.16 19.67
C ALA A 23 15.18 -9.77 20.28
N THR A 24 16.28 -9.03 20.26
CA THR A 24 16.26 -7.59 20.55
C THR A 24 15.45 -6.89 19.45
N PRO A 25 14.39 -6.13 19.79
CA PRO A 25 13.62 -5.40 18.80
C PRO A 25 14.50 -4.45 17.98
N LEU A 26 14.30 -4.47 16.65
CA LEU A 26 14.96 -3.51 15.77
C LEU A 26 14.49 -2.10 16.14
N THR A 27 15.45 -1.24 16.46
CA THR A 27 15.20 0.20 16.66
C THR A 27 15.78 0.94 15.46
N VAL A 28 14.90 1.51 14.64
CA VAL A 28 15.30 2.41 13.55
C VAL A 28 15.02 3.83 14.00
N THR A 29 16.06 4.66 14.07
CA THR A 29 15.94 6.05 14.52
C THR A 29 16.15 6.99 13.35
N ALA A 30 15.12 7.77 13.00
CA ALA A 30 15.25 8.88 12.07
C ALA A 30 15.79 10.11 12.81
N SER A 31 16.79 10.78 12.23
CA SER A 31 17.25 12.06 12.75
C SER A 31 16.19 13.13 12.48
N PRO A 32 15.73 13.89 13.49
CA PRO A 32 14.76 14.95 13.26
C PRO A 32 15.39 16.05 12.39
N VAL A 33 14.70 16.39 11.29
CA VAL A 33 15.09 17.48 10.41
C VAL A 33 14.05 18.60 10.54
N PRO A 34 14.43 19.82 10.94
CA PRO A 34 13.49 20.94 11.09
C PRO A 34 12.72 21.24 9.80
N ALA A 35 11.47 21.67 9.96
CA ALA A 35 10.69 22.17 8.82
C ALA A 35 11.38 23.39 8.19
N GLY A 36 11.45 23.42 6.86
CA GLY A 36 12.14 24.49 6.12
C GLY A 36 13.64 24.26 5.91
N SER A 37 14.21 23.17 6.44
CA SER A 37 15.58 22.78 6.10
C SER A 37 15.74 22.49 4.59
N PRO A 38 16.94 22.65 4.04
CA PRO A 38 17.26 22.22 2.68
C PRO A 38 16.93 20.74 2.43
N ILE A 39 16.50 20.42 1.21
CA ILE A 39 16.13 19.04 0.84
C ILE A 39 17.25 18.02 1.07
N GLN A 40 18.53 18.43 0.90
CA GLN A 40 19.66 17.55 1.13
C GLN A 40 19.77 17.03 2.57
N ASP A 41 19.25 17.77 3.56
CA ASP A 41 19.28 17.37 4.95
C ASP A 41 18.23 16.29 5.22
N PHE A 42 17.05 16.43 4.61
CA PHE A 42 16.04 15.37 4.57
C PHE A 42 16.58 14.12 3.86
N ASP A 43 17.23 14.28 2.71
CA ASP A 43 17.83 13.17 1.97
C ASP A 43 18.93 12.45 2.78
N ALA A 44 19.71 13.19 3.57
CA ALA A 44 20.71 12.61 4.46
C ALA A 44 20.07 11.82 5.60
N ALA A 45 19.04 12.37 6.24
CA ALA A 45 18.30 11.68 7.30
C ALA A 45 17.65 10.39 6.78
N VAL A 46 16.99 10.45 5.62
CA VAL A 46 16.38 9.29 4.96
C VAL A 46 17.44 8.23 4.65
N ARG A 47 18.57 8.60 4.02
CA ARG A 47 19.67 7.66 3.72
C ARG A 47 20.19 6.96 4.97
N SER A 48 20.40 7.70 6.07
CA SER A 48 20.83 7.13 7.34
C SER A 48 19.83 6.11 7.91
N THR A 49 18.53 6.38 7.80
CA THR A 49 17.48 5.43 8.18
C THR A 49 17.49 4.19 7.29
N PHE A 50 17.69 4.34 5.98
CA PHE A 50 17.83 3.23 5.05
C PHE A 50 19.05 2.35 5.37
N ASP A 51 20.18 2.95 5.70
CA ASP A 51 21.40 2.21 6.05
C ASP A 51 21.19 1.34 7.31
N GLN A 52 20.46 1.86 8.32
CA GLN A 52 20.08 1.09 9.50
C GLN A 52 19.21 -0.12 9.14
N VAL A 53 18.20 0.07 8.28
CA VAL A 53 17.31 -1.02 7.83
C VAL A 53 18.09 -2.05 7.01
N GLN A 54 18.96 -1.62 6.10
CA GLN A 54 19.77 -2.54 5.29
C GLN A 54 20.75 -3.36 6.15
N ALA A 55 21.35 -2.75 7.18
CA ALA A 55 22.20 -3.46 8.12
C ALA A 55 21.41 -4.52 8.90
N ALA A 56 20.20 -4.19 9.35
CA ALA A 56 19.31 -5.13 10.04
C ALA A 56 18.87 -6.29 9.13
N VAL A 57 18.48 -6.00 7.88
CA VAL A 57 18.14 -7.03 6.88
C VAL A 57 19.35 -7.93 6.63
N SER A 58 20.55 -7.37 6.46
CA SER A 58 21.77 -8.16 6.22
C SER A 58 22.11 -9.05 7.41
N ALA A 59 21.96 -8.56 8.64
CA ALA A 59 22.14 -9.35 9.86
C ALA A 59 21.10 -10.48 9.98
N SER A 60 19.88 -10.27 9.46
CA SER A 60 18.81 -11.27 9.48
C SER A 60 19.05 -12.46 8.55
N LEU A 61 19.95 -12.34 7.56
CA LEU A 61 20.22 -13.40 6.58
C LEU A 61 20.78 -14.69 7.20
N SER A 62 21.35 -14.60 8.41
CA SER A 62 21.84 -15.77 9.16
C SER A 62 20.79 -16.36 10.12
N MET A 63 19.62 -15.74 10.25
CA MET A 63 18.55 -16.21 11.14
C MET A 63 17.82 -17.39 10.51
N THR A 64 17.80 -18.52 11.23
CA THR A 64 17.09 -19.75 10.83
C THR A 64 15.78 -19.97 11.59
N GLU A 65 15.58 -19.23 12.68
CA GLU A 65 14.40 -19.34 13.54
C GLU A 65 13.77 -17.96 13.77
N VAL A 66 12.44 -17.92 13.74
CA VAL A 66 11.67 -16.69 13.95
C VAL A 66 11.49 -16.45 15.46
N PRO A 67 11.83 -15.27 15.99
CA PRO A 67 11.60 -14.93 17.40
C PRO A 67 10.10 -14.88 17.74
N PRO A 68 9.69 -15.29 18.97
CA PRO A 68 8.30 -15.21 19.38
C PRO A 68 7.86 -13.80 19.81
N ASN A 69 8.80 -12.94 20.18
CA ASN A 69 8.57 -11.60 20.75
C ASN A 69 8.54 -10.46 19.70
N LEU A 70 8.08 -10.76 18.48
CA LEU A 70 7.93 -9.74 17.43
C LEU A 70 6.89 -8.69 17.83
N THR A 71 7.13 -7.45 17.42
CA THR A 71 6.19 -6.34 17.58
C THR A 71 5.88 -5.75 16.21
N PRO A 72 4.63 -5.78 15.73
CA PRO A 72 3.48 -6.51 16.32
C PRO A 72 3.69 -8.03 16.30
N ALA A 73 3.00 -8.75 17.19
CA ALA A 73 3.11 -10.21 17.26
C ALA A 73 2.48 -10.87 16.02
N LEU A 74 3.07 -11.97 15.53
CA LEU A 74 2.55 -12.70 14.36
C LEU A 74 1.10 -13.17 14.53
N THR A 75 0.69 -13.41 15.78
CA THR A 75 -0.69 -13.77 16.13
C THR A 75 -1.69 -12.66 15.84
N GLY A 76 -1.24 -11.41 15.76
CA GLY A 76 -2.05 -10.22 15.45
C GLY A 76 -2.30 -9.98 13.96
N GLN A 77 -1.60 -10.69 13.06
CA GLN A 77 -1.66 -10.44 11.62
C GLN A 77 -3.09 -10.43 11.06
N ALA A 78 -3.92 -11.39 11.48
CA ALA A 78 -5.31 -11.48 10.99
C ALA A 78 -6.13 -10.24 11.36
N SER A 79 -5.93 -9.71 12.58
CA SER A 79 -6.61 -8.48 13.01
C SER A 79 -6.13 -7.24 12.27
N GLU A 80 -4.84 -7.17 11.93
CA GLU A 80 -4.28 -6.06 11.16
C GLU A 80 -4.83 -6.02 9.74
N VAL A 81 -4.89 -7.18 9.08
CA VAL A 81 -5.50 -7.31 7.75
C VAL A 81 -6.98 -6.95 7.80
N ALA A 82 -7.71 -7.44 8.80
CA ALA A 82 -9.12 -7.11 8.98
C ALA A 82 -9.35 -5.62 9.20
N SER A 83 -8.51 -4.97 10.02
CA SER A 83 -8.56 -3.52 10.25
C SER A 83 -8.35 -2.72 8.97
N MET A 84 -7.35 -3.09 8.16
CA MET A 84 -7.08 -2.46 6.86
C MET A 84 -8.27 -2.54 5.89
N GLN A 85 -9.03 -3.64 5.93
CA GLN A 85 -10.21 -3.86 5.08
C GLN A 85 -11.50 -3.25 5.67
N SER A 86 -11.48 -2.90 6.96
CA SER A 86 -12.62 -2.31 7.64
C SER A 86 -12.90 -0.88 7.17
N GLY A 87 -14.16 -0.44 7.28
CA GLY A 87 -14.57 0.91 6.89
C GLY A 87 -14.60 1.18 5.38
N GLY A 88 -14.19 0.22 4.54
CA GLY A 88 -14.32 0.30 3.08
C GLY A 88 -13.31 1.23 2.39
N CYS A 89 -12.25 1.66 3.08
CA CYS A 89 -11.20 2.52 2.51
C CYS A 89 -10.20 1.76 1.63
N LEU A 90 -10.03 0.46 1.89
CA LEU A 90 -9.53 -0.49 0.91
C LEU A 90 -10.73 -1.22 0.28
N ARG A 91 -11.03 -0.93 -0.98
CA ARG A 91 -12.12 -1.59 -1.71
C ARG A 91 -11.66 -2.99 -2.13
N VAL A 92 -12.26 -4.03 -1.54
CA VAL A 92 -11.87 -5.43 -1.78
C VAL A 92 -12.83 -6.19 -2.69
N LEU A 93 -14.09 -5.74 -2.80
CA LEU A 93 -15.10 -6.47 -3.58
C LEU A 93 -15.00 -6.08 -5.06
N PRO A 94 -14.85 -7.06 -5.96
CA PRO A 94 -14.71 -6.79 -7.40
C PRO A 94 -15.98 -6.17 -7.98
N LEU A 95 -17.15 -6.58 -7.46
CA LEU A 95 -18.45 -6.04 -7.85
C LEU A 95 -18.87 -4.77 -7.07
N ASP A 96 -17.95 -4.08 -6.41
CA ASP A 96 -18.32 -2.83 -5.76
C ASP A 96 -18.45 -1.71 -6.79
N SER A 97 -19.68 -1.32 -7.12
CA SER A 97 -20.00 -0.15 -7.93
C SER A 97 -20.23 1.10 -7.09
N SER A 98 -20.23 0.97 -5.76
CA SER A 98 -20.47 2.11 -4.88
C SER A 98 -19.28 3.06 -4.95
N PRO A 99 -19.51 4.37 -4.97
CA PRO A 99 -18.45 5.37 -4.89
C PRO A 99 -17.48 5.07 -3.75
N HIS A 100 -16.21 5.44 -3.94
CA HIS A 100 -15.23 5.33 -2.86
C HIS A 100 -15.69 6.22 -1.70
N PRO A 101 -15.82 5.70 -0.46
CA PRO A 101 -16.30 6.49 0.67
C PRO A 101 -15.31 7.61 1.03
N ASP A 102 -15.72 8.52 1.91
CA ASP A 102 -14.90 9.69 2.24
C ASP A 102 -13.50 9.32 2.72
N CYS A 103 -13.37 8.33 3.60
CA CYS A 103 -12.08 7.81 4.05
C CYS A 103 -11.09 8.90 4.50
N ALA A 104 -11.65 10.00 5.03
CA ALA A 104 -10.91 11.12 5.57
C ALA A 104 -10.66 10.89 7.08
N THR A 105 -9.43 11.10 7.52
CA THR A 105 -9.01 11.08 8.92
C THR A 105 -8.11 12.29 9.21
N GLY A 106 -7.77 12.51 10.49
CA GLY A 106 -7.02 13.70 10.92
C GLY A 106 -7.92 14.93 11.10
N ASP A 107 -7.35 16.13 11.00
CA ASP A 107 -8.10 17.38 11.18
C ASP A 107 -8.87 17.75 9.88
N PRO A 108 -10.22 17.73 9.87
CA PRO A 108 -11.01 18.04 8.68
C PRO A 108 -10.87 19.50 8.23
N ASN A 109 -10.42 20.41 9.11
CA ASN A 109 -10.22 21.83 8.81
C ASN A 109 -8.77 22.16 8.42
N SER A 110 -7.89 21.17 8.39
CA SER A 110 -6.48 21.39 8.04
C SER A 110 -6.36 21.91 6.60
N PRO A 111 -5.56 22.96 6.36
CA PRO A 111 -5.27 23.41 5.00
C PRO A 111 -4.36 22.42 4.25
N VAL A 112 -3.80 21.43 4.94
CA VAL A 112 -2.91 20.42 4.36
C VAL A 112 -3.64 19.08 4.30
N THR A 113 -4.02 18.70 3.09
CA THR A 113 -4.57 17.37 2.80
C THR A 113 -3.51 16.50 2.13
N VAL A 114 -3.30 15.30 2.67
CA VAL A 114 -2.48 14.23 2.07
C VAL A 114 -3.42 13.15 1.53
N ALA A 115 -3.25 12.74 0.27
CA ALA A 115 -3.98 11.63 -0.32
C ALA A 115 -3.06 10.43 -0.52
N LEU A 116 -3.37 9.30 0.11
CA LEU A 116 -2.71 8.02 -0.09
C LEU A 116 -3.54 7.17 -1.06
N VAL A 117 -2.99 6.91 -2.25
CA VAL A 117 -3.74 6.41 -3.40
C VAL A 117 -3.07 5.18 -4.03
N GLY A 118 -3.87 4.18 -4.40
CA GLY A 118 -3.39 3.03 -5.16
C GLY A 118 -4.14 1.74 -4.85
N ASP A 119 -3.41 0.67 -4.61
CA ASP A 119 -3.99 -0.65 -4.34
C ASP A 119 -3.77 -1.13 -2.89
N SER A 120 -3.72 -2.44 -2.67
CA SER A 120 -3.41 -3.01 -1.35
C SER A 120 -2.05 -2.56 -0.81
N GLN A 121 -1.05 -2.30 -1.66
CA GLN A 121 0.25 -1.79 -1.22
C GLN A 121 0.15 -0.35 -0.73
N SER A 122 -0.74 0.46 -1.32
CA SER A 122 -1.04 1.79 -0.80
C SER A 122 -1.70 1.68 0.58
N ALA A 123 -2.70 0.82 0.73
CA ALA A 123 -3.38 0.62 2.01
C ALA A 123 -2.47 0.10 3.14
N MET A 124 -1.41 -0.65 2.82
CA MET A 124 -0.42 -1.07 3.82
C MET A 124 0.29 0.10 4.51
N PHE A 125 0.38 1.26 3.85
CA PHE A 125 0.97 2.46 4.42
C PHE A 125 -0.01 3.28 5.29
N ASN A 126 -1.28 2.89 5.40
CA ASN A 126 -2.28 3.60 6.20
C ASN A 126 -1.79 3.91 7.63
N PRO A 127 -1.25 2.95 8.42
CA PRO A 127 -0.85 3.24 9.80
C PRO A 127 0.26 4.30 9.90
N ALA A 128 1.22 4.27 8.96
CA ALA A 128 2.31 5.23 8.94
C ALA A 128 1.82 6.64 8.61
N PHE A 129 0.91 6.77 7.64
CA PHE A 129 0.34 8.07 7.28
C PHE A 129 -0.69 8.58 8.28
N GLU A 130 -1.44 7.70 8.95
CA GLU A 130 -2.32 8.06 10.05
C GLU A 130 -1.50 8.69 11.19
N ALA A 131 -0.43 8.04 11.64
CA ALA A 131 0.46 8.58 12.66
C ALA A 131 1.10 9.93 12.24
N LEU A 132 1.61 10.01 11.00
CA LEU A 132 2.21 11.24 10.48
C LEU A 132 1.22 12.41 10.43
N THR A 133 0.01 12.16 9.95
CA THR A 133 -1.00 13.22 9.78
C THR A 133 -1.60 13.63 11.11
N GLU A 134 -1.72 12.72 12.08
CA GLU A 134 -2.06 13.04 13.46
C GLU A 134 -0.99 13.94 14.10
N GLU A 135 0.29 13.56 14.02
CA GLU A 135 1.40 14.35 14.58
C GLU A 135 1.44 15.78 14.00
N ARG A 136 1.10 15.92 12.71
CA ARG A 136 1.19 17.20 12.00
C ARG A 136 -0.12 17.99 11.95
N GLY A 137 -1.22 17.46 12.48
CA GLY A 137 -2.55 18.08 12.36
C GLY A 137 -3.00 18.23 10.89
N TRP A 138 -2.67 17.25 10.06
CA TRP A 138 -3.04 17.22 8.64
C TRP A 138 -4.30 16.38 8.43
N ARG A 139 -4.97 16.60 7.30
CA ARG A 139 -6.06 15.74 6.82
C ARG A 139 -5.49 14.62 5.96
N LEU A 140 -5.92 13.39 6.17
CA LEU A 140 -5.54 12.23 5.36
C LEU A 140 -6.73 11.70 4.57
N LEU A 141 -6.56 11.43 3.27
CA LEU A 141 -7.51 10.71 2.42
C LEU A 141 -6.92 9.36 2.03
N ARG A 142 -7.62 8.25 2.35
CA ARG A 142 -7.19 6.89 2.01
C ARG A 142 -8.02 6.33 0.87
N LEU A 143 -7.41 6.23 -0.32
CA LEU A 143 -8.08 5.97 -1.59
C LEU A 143 -7.48 4.73 -2.27
N ALA A 144 -7.80 3.54 -1.74
CA ALA A 144 -7.22 2.29 -2.21
C ALA A 144 -8.25 1.27 -2.72
N LYS A 145 -7.91 0.51 -3.76
CA LYS A 145 -8.69 -0.64 -4.24
C LYS A 145 -7.80 -1.81 -4.62
N VAL A 146 -8.10 -2.99 -4.09
CA VAL A 146 -7.32 -4.20 -4.31
C VAL A 146 -7.19 -4.47 -5.82
N ALA A 147 -5.95 -4.74 -6.25
CA ALA A 147 -5.60 -5.07 -7.63
C ALA A 147 -5.98 -4.01 -8.68
N CYS A 148 -6.23 -2.75 -8.27
CA CYS A 148 -6.53 -1.65 -9.17
C CYS A 148 -5.49 -0.54 -9.02
N PRO A 149 -4.56 -0.38 -9.97
CA PRO A 149 -3.63 0.74 -9.96
C PRO A 149 -4.37 2.05 -10.31
N ILE A 150 -3.93 3.15 -9.72
CA ILE A 150 -4.47 4.48 -10.04
C ILE A 150 -4.05 4.94 -11.45
N VAL A 151 -2.95 4.40 -11.97
CA VAL A 151 -2.48 4.68 -13.33
C VAL A 151 -3.28 3.86 -14.34
N ASP A 152 -3.59 4.47 -15.47
CA ASP A 152 -4.27 3.80 -16.57
C ASP A 152 -3.27 3.03 -17.42
N LEU A 153 -3.48 1.71 -17.53
CA LEU A 153 -2.59 0.78 -18.21
C LEU A 153 -3.32 0.04 -19.33
N PRO A 154 -2.62 -0.33 -20.42
CA PRO A 154 -3.22 -1.13 -21.47
C PRO A 154 -3.66 -2.49 -20.92
N SER A 155 -4.86 -2.92 -21.33
CA SER A 155 -5.32 -4.29 -21.09
C SER A 155 -5.02 -5.12 -22.34
N ALA A 156 -3.78 -5.56 -22.50
CA ALA A 156 -3.32 -6.22 -23.72
C ALA A 156 -3.86 -7.66 -23.87
N THR A 157 -4.18 -8.33 -22.76
CA THR A 157 -4.72 -9.70 -22.78
C THR A 157 -6.22 -9.72 -22.51
N HIS A 158 -6.93 -10.69 -23.08
CA HIS A 158 -8.37 -10.90 -22.83
C HIS A 158 -8.66 -11.11 -21.34
N PHE A 159 -7.78 -11.84 -20.64
CA PHE A 159 -7.91 -12.06 -19.20
C PHE A 159 -7.77 -10.76 -18.40
N ASN A 160 -6.79 -9.92 -18.71
CA ASN A 160 -6.61 -8.64 -18.00
C ASN A 160 -7.75 -7.67 -18.30
N ALA A 161 -8.26 -7.64 -19.52
CA ALA A 161 -9.48 -6.90 -19.85
C ALA A 161 -10.70 -7.41 -19.05
N MET A 162 -10.85 -8.72 -18.89
CA MET A 162 -11.90 -9.30 -18.04
C MET A 162 -11.71 -8.96 -16.56
N ALA A 163 -10.48 -9.01 -16.05
CA ALA A 163 -10.17 -8.69 -14.65
C ALA A 163 -10.43 -7.20 -14.35
N GLU A 164 -10.05 -6.29 -15.25
CA GLU A 164 -10.31 -4.85 -15.18
C GLU A 164 -11.82 -4.58 -15.19
N ALA A 165 -12.57 -5.23 -16.10
CA ALA A 165 -14.01 -5.09 -16.22
C ALA A 165 -14.76 -5.65 -15.00
N PHE A 166 -14.37 -6.83 -14.53
CA PHE A 166 -14.99 -7.46 -13.36
C PHE A 166 -14.72 -6.67 -12.09
N SER A 167 -13.49 -6.16 -11.92
CA SER A 167 -13.08 -5.38 -10.76
C SER A 167 -13.53 -3.92 -10.83
N ARG A 168 -13.99 -3.45 -11.99
CA ARG A 168 -14.39 -2.06 -12.28
C ARG A 168 -13.30 -1.04 -11.93
N CYS A 169 -12.03 -1.38 -12.16
CA CYS A 169 -10.92 -0.51 -11.81
C CYS A 169 -10.99 0.83 -12.57
N ALA A 170 -11.33 0.82 -13.86
CA ALA A 170 -11.50 2.06 -14.64
C ALA A 170 -12.56 3.01 -14.07
N HIS A 171 -13.71 2.48 -13.64
CA HIS A 171 -14.77 3.30 -13.02
C HIS A 171 -14.31 3.88 -11.68
N TRP A 172 -13.68 3.06 -10.84
CA TRP A 172 -13.12 3.53 -9.56
C TRP A 172 -12.02 4.59 -9.79
N ARG A 173 -11.10 4.35 -10.72
CA ARG A 173 -10.01 5.26 -11.11
C ARG A 173 -10.56 6.61 -11.53
N ALA A 174 -11.59 6.63 -12.39
CA ALA A 174 -12.25 7.87 -12.80
C ALA A 174 -12.79 8.66 -11.60
N GLY A 175 -13.52 8.00 -10.69
CA GLY A 175 -14.06 8.65 -9.50
C GLY A 175 -12.97 9.18 -8.55
N ILE A 176 -11.86 8.45 -8.38
CA ILE A 176 -10.74 8.93 -7.59
C ILE A 176 -10.04 10.13 -8.26
N MET A 177 -9.85 10.11 -9.57
CA MET A 177 -9.27 11.24 -10.29
C MET A 177 -10.13 12.50 -10.19
N ASP A 178 -11.46 12.37 -10.32
CA ASP A 178 -12.38 13.50 -10.13
C ASP A 178 -12.30 14.06 -8.70
N ARG A 179 -12.17 13.18 -7.71
CA ARG A 179 -11.98 13.59 -6.32
C ARG A 179 -10.65 14.31 -6.10
N LEU A 180 -9.55 13.82 -6.67
CA LEU A 180 -8.23 14.47 -6.57
C LEU A 180 -8.24 15.86 -7.23
N ARG A 181 -8.93 16.01 -8.38
CA ARG A 181 -9.12 17.31 -9.04
C ARG A 181 -9.93 18.29 -8.20
N ALA A 182 -10.94 17.81 -7.49
CA ALA A 182 -11.79 18.63 -6.65
C ALA A 182 -11.09 19.06 -5.33
N GLU A 183 -10.47 18.10 -4.64
CA GLU A 183 -9.85 18.32 -3.32
C GLU A 183 -8.48 19.01 -3.42
N ARG A 184 -7.75 18.82 -4.54
CA ARG A 184 -6.38 19.30 -4.78
C ARG A 184 -5.47 19.14 -3.55
N PRO A 185 -5.17 17.89 -3.13
CA PRO A 185 -4.32 17.62 -1.97
C PRO A 185 -2.95 18.30 -2.09
N ALA A 186 -2.37 18.73 -0.97
CA ALA A 186 -1.01 19.27 -0.96
C ALA A 186 0.02 18.20 -1.35
N LEU A 187 -0.23 16.95 -0.97
CA LEU A 187 0.60 15.80 -1.28
C LEU A 187 -0.26 14.62 -1.75
N VAL A 188 0.10 14.03 -2.88
CA VAL A 188 -0.43 12.75 -3.36
C VAL A 188 0.66 11.70 -3.25
N VAL A 189 0.41 10.69 -2.43
CA VAL A 189 1.28 9.54 -2.24
C VAL A 189 0.71 8.38 -3.04
N VAL A 190 1.48 7.88 -4.01
CA VAL A 190 1.08 6.77 -4.86
C VAL A 190 1.94 5.54 -4.57
N SER A 191 1.28 4.40 -4.39
CA SER A 191 1.92 3.09 -4.19
C SER A 191 1.08 2.01 -4.85
N SER A 192 1.73 1.00 -5.41
CA SER A 192 1.07 -0.08 -6.15
C SER A 192 1.93 -1.35 -6.15
N ALA A 193 1.30 -2.51 -6.35
CA ALA A 193 2.01 -3.77 -6.53
C ALA A 193 2.96 -3.73 -7.74
N ARG A 194 4.08 -4.47 -7.64
CA ARG A 194 5.10 -4.58 -8.69
C ARG A 194 4.65 -5.28 -9.97
N GLY A 195 3.44 -5.87 -9.95
CA GLY A 195 2.92 -6.71 -11.02
C GLY A 195 2.37 -5.93 -12.21
N TYR A 196 2.22 -4.61 -12.14
CA TYR A 196 1.59 -3.85 -13.21
C TYR A 196 2.55 -3.48 -14.34
N GLY A 197 2.08 -3.61 -15.58
CA GLY A 197 2.86 -3.32 -16.78
C GLY A 197 2.03 -3.14 -18.06
N ASN A 198 2.70 -3.22 -19.20
CA ASN A 198 2.17 -3.12 -20.57
C ASN A 198 1.04 -4.10 -20.84
N ASP A 199 1.06 -5.26 -20.18
CA ASP A 199 0.02 -6.28 -20.33
C ASP A 199 -1.14 -6.11 -19.33
N GLY A 200 -1.03 -5.21 -18.34
CA GLY A 200 -1.98 -5.04 -17.24
C GLY A 200 -1.45 -5.62 -15.92
N LEU A 201 -2.31 -6.31 -15.15
CA LEU A 201 -1.90 -6.98 -13.91
C LEU A 201 -1.15 -8.29 -14.22
N GLY A 202 0.13 -8.31 -13.92
CA GLY A 202 0.96 -9.51 -13.84
C GLY A 202 0.60 -10.34 -12.61
N ILE A 203 0.24 -11.60 -12.83
CA ILE A 203 -0.15 -12.53 -11.76
C ILE A 203 1.10 -13.07 -11.07
N TRP A 204 1.07 -13.11 -9.74
CA TRP A 204 2.04 -13.81 -8.89
C TRP A 204 2.36 -15.20 -9.45
N GLY A 205 3.63 -15.46 -9.79
CA GLY A 205 4.11 -16.76 -10.28
C GLY A 205 4.27 -16.90 -11.79
N GLN A 206 4.02 -15.86 -12.59
CA GLN A 206 4.43 -15.83 -14.00
C GLN A 206 5.94 -15.50 -14.07
N ALA A 207 6.72 -16.26 -14.84
CA ALA A 207 8.12 -15.92 -15.12
C ALA A 207 8.15 -14.73 -16.12
N GLY A 208 8.89 -13.67 -15.79
CA GLY A 208 9.05 -12.51 -16.68
C GLY A 208 8.28 -11.25 -16.28
N PHE A 209 8.25 -10.88 -15.00
CA PHE A 209 7.84 -9.53 -14.61
C PHE A 209 8.84 -8.51 -15.19
N ASP A 210 8.43 -7.77 -16.22
CA ASP A 210 9.17 -6.59 -16.68
C ASP A 210 8.83 -5.43 -15.74
N HIS A 211 9.51 -5.41 -14.58
CA HIS A 211 9.28 -4.40 -13.57
C HIS A 211 9.50 -3.01 -14.13
N PHE A 212 8.53 -2.11 -13.91
CA PHE A 212 8.61 -0.73 -14.36
C PHE A 212 8.78 -0.60 -15.88
N ASP A 213 8.08 -1.42 -16.65
CA ASP A 213 8.05 -1.27 -18.10
C ASP A 213 7.53 0.10 -18.56
N THR A 214 7.61 0.33 -19.87
CA THR A 214 7.23 1.59 -20.50
C THR A 214 5.76 1.97 -20.29
N GLY A 215 4.86 1.00 -20.15
CA GLY A 215 3.45 1.20 -19.86
C GLY A 215 3.25 1.73 -18.45
N TRP A 216 3.89 1.08 -17.47
CA TRP A 216 3.88 1.54 -16.08
C TRP A 216 4.51 2.93 -15.92
N VAL A 217 5.74 3.11 -16.42
CA VAL A 217 6.47 4.39 -16.31
C VAL A 217 5.71 5.50 -17.03
N GLY A 218 5.15 5.23 -18.21
CA GLY A 218 4.35 6.19 -18.96
C GLY A 218 3.06 6.56 -18.23
N GLY A 219 2.34 5.59 -17.68
CA GLY A 219 1.13 5.81 -16.89
C GLY A 219 1.39 6.63 -15.63
N LEU A 220 2.44 6.27 -14.87
CA LEU A 220 2.86 6.98 -13.67
C LEU A 220 3.34 8.40 -13.99
N GLY A 221 4.05 8.59 -15.11
CA GLY A 221 4.47 9.90 -15.61
C GLY A 221 3.29 10.82 -15.91
N ARG A 222 2.26 10.32 -16.60
CA ARG A 222 1.02 11.07 -16.87
C ARG A 222 0.28 11.45 -15.58
N PHE A 223 0.09 10.49 -14.68
CA PHE A 223 -0.54 10.74 -13.38
C PHE A 223 0.22 11.80 -12.57
N THR A 224 1.54 11.67 -12.47
CA THR A 224 2.40 12.61 -11.75
C THR A 224 2.33 14.01 -12.35
N ALA A 225 2.36 14.11 -13.69
CA ALA A 225 2.26 15.38 -14.38
C ALA A 225 0.91 16.07 -14.12
N GLU A 226 -0.20 15.32 -14.15
CA GLU A 226 -1.53 15.84 -13.87
C GLU A 226 -1.64 16.35 -12.42
N MET A 227 -1.22 15.56 -11.43
CA MET A 227 -1.26 15.96 -10.02
C MET A 227 -0.41 17.22 -9.76
N ARG A 228 0.77 17.31 -10.37
CA ARG A 228 1.62 18.51 -10.27
C ARG A 228 0.97 19.72 -10.93
N ALA A 229 0.29 19.56 -12.06
CA ALA A 229 -0.44 20.64 -12.72
C ALA A 229 -1.62 21.16 -11.86
N LEU A 230 -2.17 20.31 -10.99
CA LEU A 230 -3.19 20.68 -10.00
C LEU A 230 -2.61 21.36 -8.74
N GLY A 231 -1.28 21.44 -8.61
CA GLY A 231 -0.59 22.05 -7.48
C GLY A 231 -0.14 21.07 -6.40
N SER A 232 -0.34 19.77 -6.58
CA SER A 232 0.09 18.76 -5.62
C SER A 232 1.58 18.42 -5.75
N GLN A 233 2.25 18.20 -4.62
CA GLN A 233 3.46 17.39 -4.60
C GLN A 233 3.09 15.92 -4.80
N VAL A 234 4.00 15.13 -5.39
CA VAL A 234 3.77 13.70 -5.64
C VAL A 234 4.93 12.89 -5.07
N LEU A 235 4.61 11.95 -4.18
CA LEU A 235 5.54 10.96 -3.64
C LEU A 235 5.18 9.59 -4.20
N VAL A 236 6.12 8.98 -4.92
CA VAL A 236 5.98 7.59 -5.39
C VAL A 236 6.67 6.69 -4.39
N VAL A 237 5.92 5.80 -3.74
CA VAL A 237 6.47 4.76 -2.89
C VAL A 237 6.55 3.47 -3.71
N GLY A 238 7.77 3.00 -3.93
CA GLY A 238 8.01 1.78 -4.69
C GLY A 238 7.38 0.56 -4.02
N PRO A 239 7.15 -0.52 -4.78
CA PRO A 239 6.61 -1.75 -4.23
C PRO A 239 7.54 -2.34 -3.17
N THR A 240 6.98 -3.02 -2.17
CA THR A 240 7.76 -3.75 -1.18
C THR A 240 8.60 -4.86 -1.83
N PRO A 241 9.80 -5.19 -1.29
CA PRO A 241 10.57 -6.34 -1.73
C PRO A 241 9.76 -7.64 -1.61
N GLY A 242 10.06 -8.63 -2.45
CA GLY A 242 9.55 -9.99 -2.36
C GLY A 242 10.08 -10.85 -3.48
#